data_AF-A0A450UKA2-F1
#
_entry.id   AF-A0A450UKA2-F1
#
_cell.length_a   1.000
_cell.length_b   1.000
_cell.length_c   1.000
_cell.angle_alpha   90.00
_cell.angle_beta   90.00
_cell.angle_gamma   90.00
#
_symmetry.space_group_name_H-M   'P 1'
#
loop_
_entity.id
_entity.type
_entity.pdbx_description
1 polymer ?
#
loop_
_entity_poly.entity_id
_entity_poly.type
_entity_poly.pdbx_seq_one_letter_code
_entity_poly.pdbx_strand_id
1 'polypeptide(L)'
;MKSFRITKSLVGISVLAISFSFSGAALAAKPGFEKCAGIVKAGMNDCGTSKHACGGQSKTDGAPGEWIYVPEGTCEKIVGGKIKGKGKGN
;
A
#
# COMPACT_ATOMS: atom_id res chain seq x y z
N MET A 1 31.80 -4.32 52.42
CA MET A 1 30.84 -5.25 53.04
C MET A 1 29.44 -4.62 53.01
N LYS A 2 28.59 -4.98 52.03
CA LYS A 2 27.14 -5.25 52.20
C LYS A 2 26.57 -5.50 50.80
N SER A 3 26.28 -6.76 50.54
CA SER A 3 25.59 -7.26 49.36
C SER A 3 24.16 -6.73 49.30
N PHE A 4 23.70 -6.27 48.13
CA PHE A 4 22.27 -6.16 47.85
C PHE A 4 21.89 -7.31 46.93
N ARG A 5 20.95 -8.13 47.41
CA ARG A 5 20.57 -9.42 46.83
C ARG A 5 19.62 -9.22 45.66
N ILE A 6 19.88 -9.97 44.60
CA ILE A 6 19.04 -10.16 43.41
C ILE A 6 17.76 -10.89 43.84
N THR A 7 16.60 -10.24 43.77
CA THR A 7 15.28 -10.87 43.91
C THR A 7 14.72 -11.21 42.53
N LYS A 8 14.54 -12.51 42.30
CA LYS A 8 13.80 -13.08 41.17
C LYS A 8 12.33 -12.60 41.20
N SER A 9 11.86 -12.01 40.12
CA SER A 9 10.48 -12.21 39.67
C SER A 9 10.44 -12.12 38.15
N LEU A 10 10.60 -13.29 37.54
CA LEU A 10 10.30 -13.54 36.14
C LEU A 10 8.77 -13.58 36.00
N VAL A 11 8.13 -12.44 35.74
CA VAL A 11 6.79 -12.40 35.13
C VAL A 11 7.00 -12.17 33.64
N GLY A 12 7.31 -13.25 32.94
CA GLY A 12 7.41 -13.25 31.48
C GLY A 12 6.02 -13.42 30.86
N ILE A 13 5.26 -12.34 30.75
CA ILE A 13 4.09 -12.30 29.86
C ILE A 13 4.64 -12.06 28.45
N SER A 14 4.91 -13.17 27.75
CA SER A 14 5.23 -13.14 26.32
C SER A 14 3.93 -12.83 25.58
N VAL A 15 3.69 -11.54 25.27
CA VAL A 15 2.62 -11.15 24.36
C VAL A 15 3.04 -11.64 22.97
N LEU A 16 2.42 -12.73 22.54
CA LEU A 16 2.60 -13.28 21.20
C LEU A 16 2.10 -12.22 20.21
N ALA A 17 3.00 -11.40 19.68
CA ALA A 17 2.69 -10.40 18.67
C ALA A 17 2.25 -11.14 17.39
N ILE A 18 0.93 -11.22 17.19
CA ILE A 18 0.34 -11.75 15.97
C ILE A 18 0.70 -10.78 14.85
N SER A 19 1.78 -11.10 14.14
CA SER A 19 2.19 -10.39 12.94
C SER A 19 1.21 -10.78 11.84
N PHE A 20 0.18 -9.97 11.61
CA PHE A 20 -0.69 -10.10 10.44
C PHE A 20 0.13 -9.74 9.20
N SER A 21 0.73 -10.75 8.57
CA SER A 21 1.34 -10.62 7.25
C SER A 21 0.21 -10.49 6.21
N PHE A 22 -0.20 -9.26 5.92
CA PHE A 22 -1.14 -8.97 4.84
C PHE A 22 -0.39 -9.02 3.50
N SER A 23 -0.48 -10.16 2.81
CA SER A 23 -0.04 -10.28 1.41
C SER A 23 -1.02 -9.54 0.50
N GLY A 24 -0.74 -8.28 0.21
CA GLY A 24 -1.43 -7.55 -0.85
C GLY A 24 -1.17 -8.22 -2.20
N ALA A 25 -2.20 -8.86 -2.77
CA ALA A 25 -2.11 -9.45 -4.10
C ALA A 25 -1.72 -8.35 -5.10
N ALA A 26 -0.61 -8.54 -5.81
CA ALA A 26 -0.28 -7.72 -6.96
C ALA A 26 -1.38 -7.95 -8.01
N LEU A 27 -2.17 -6.92 -8.31
CA LEU A 27 -3.14 -7.01 -9.40
C LEU A 27 -2.37 -7.21 -10.70
N ALA A 28 -2.42 -8.43 -11.25
CA ALA A 28 -2.05 -8.70 -12.62
C ALA A 28 -2.91 -7.80 -13.53
N ALA A 29 -2.31 -7.26 -14.59
CA ALA A 29 -3.03 -6.42 -15.53
C ALA A 29 -4.19 -7.22 -16.14
N LYS A 30 -5.43 -6.82 -15.81
CA LYS A 30 -6.64 -7.34 -16.42
C LYS A 30 -6.86 -6.61 -17.76
N PRO A 31 -7.12 -7.34 -18.86
CA PRO A 31 -7.49 -6.71 -20.12
C PRO A 31 -8.67 -5.74 -19.96
N GLY A 32 -8.60 -4.57 -20.61
CA GLY A 32 -9.66 -3.55 -20.54
C GLY A 32 -9.58 -2.64 -19.32
N PHE A 33 -8.50 -2.70 -18.54
CA PHE A 33 -8.27 -1.84 -17.37
C PHE A 33 -6.87 -1.22 -17.37
N GLU A 34 -6.79 0.03 -16.92
CA GLU A 34 -5.57 0.83 -16.85
C GLU A 34 -5.33 1.39 -15.45
N LYS A 35 -4.06 1.62 -15.11
CA LYS A 35 -3.70 2.31 -13.87
C LYS A 35 -3.77 3.82 -14.09
N CYS A 36 -4.65 4.50 -13.37
CA CYS A 36 -4.77 5.95 -13.40
C CYS A 36 -4.10 6.59 -12.19
N ALA A 37 -2.99 7.27 -12.40
CA ALA A 37 -2.18 7.90 -11.37
C ALA A 37 -2.42 9.41 -11.26
N GLY A 38 -2.06 9.98 -10.10
CA GLY A 38 -2.09 11.42 -9.87
C GLY A 38 -3.46 12.01 -9.52
N ILE A 39 -4.50 11.18 -9.44
CA ILE A 39 -5.89 11.58 -9.12
C ILE A 39 -6.44 10.92 -7.85
N VAL A 40 -5.59 10.14 -7.17
CA VAL A 40 -6.00 9.28 -6.06
C VAL A 40 -6.17 10.10 -4.78
N LYS A 41 -7.28 9.90 -4.05
CA LYS A 41 -7.45 10.49 -2.73
C LYS A 41 -6.52 9.87 -1.69
N ALA A 42 -6.17 10.63 -0.65
CA ALA A 42 -5.46 10.11 0.51
C ALA A 42 -6.17 8.86 1.06
N GLY A 43 -5.39 7.81 1.32
CA GLY A 43 -5.90 6.53 1.81
C GLY A 43 -6.70 5.71 0.81
N MET A 44 -6.71 6.05 -0.48
CA MET A 44 -7.57 5.40 -1.50
C MET A 44 -6.80 4.87 -2.72
N ASN A 45 -5.48 4.66 -2.62
CA ASN A 45 -4.71 4.02 -3.69
C ASN A 45 -4.88 2.51 -3.70
N ASP A 46 -4.70 1.90 -4.86
CA ASP A 46 -4.57 0.46 -5.00
C ASP A 46 -3.16 -0.03 -4.63
N CYS A 47 -3.04 -1.34 -4.37
CA CYS A 47 -1.77 -2.01 -4.03
C CYS A 47 -0.73 -1.89 -5.14
N GLY A 48 0.56 -1.97 -4.80
CA GLY A 48 1.64 -1.99 -5.78
C GLY A 48 1.95 -0.62 -6.36
N THR A 49 1.99 0.41 -5.52
CA THR A 49 2.54 1.73 -5.88
C THR A 49 4.06 1.73 -5.69
N SER A 50 4.75 2.76 -6.18
CA SER A 50 6.22 2.84 -6.06
C SER A 50 6.70 3.09 -4.62
N LYS A 51 5.80 3.44 -3.70
CA LYS A 51 6.14 3.84 -2.33
C LYS A 51 5.73 2.80 -1.31
N HIS A 52 4.62 2.09 -1.55
CA HIS A 52 4.03 1.18 -0.60
C HIS A 52 3.47 -0.05 -1.31
N ALA A 53 3.57 -1.21 -0.67
CA ALA A 53 3.06 -2.46 -1.25
C ALA A 53 1.53 -2.56 -1.17
N CYS A 54 0.92 -2.05 -0.10
CA CYS A 54 -0.52 -2.17 0.15
C CYS A 54 -1.30 -0.93 -0.29
N GLY A 55 -2.55 -1.16 -0.67
CA GLY A 55 -3.54 -0.12 -0.93
C GLY A 55 -3.89 0.66 0.33
N GLY A 56 -4.46 1.84 0.13
CA GLY A 56 -4.91 2.73 1.20
C GLY A 56 -3.80 3.44 1.98
N GLN A 57 -2.60 3.57 1.40
CA GLN A 57 -1.43 4.18 2.03
C GLN A 57 -1.02 5.53 1.44
N SER A 58 -1.76 6.04 0.44
CA SER A 58 -1.56 7.38 -0.10
C SER A 58 -1.69 8.40 1.03
N LYS A 59 -0.66 9.22 1.23
CA LYS A 59 -0.64 10.22 2.32
C LYS A 59 -1.38 11.51 1.97
N THR A 60 -1.50 11.81 0.69
CA THR A 60 -2.06 13.08 0.20
C THR A 60 -2.90 12.84 -1.04
N ASP A 61 -3.89 13.68 -1.24
CA ASP A 61 -4.65 13.69 -2.49
C ASP A 61 -3.72 13.98 -3.68
N GLY A 62 -3.99 13.31 -4.80
CA GLY A 62 -3.32 13.56 -6.08
C GLY A 62 -1.84 13.19 -6.13
N ALA A 63 -1.35 12.36 -5.20
CA ALA A 63 0.06 11.97 -5.17
C ALA A 63 0.48 11.30 -6.52
N PRO A 64 1.53 11.79 -7.22
CA PRO A 64 1.85 11.33 -8.59
C PRO A 64 2.21 9.85 -8.71
N GLY A 65 2.69 9.24 -7.63
CA GLY A 65 3.08 7.82 -7.58
C GLY A 65 1.92 6.87 -7.29
N GLU A 66 0.82 7.41 -6.77
CA GLU A 66 -0.37 6.68 -6.32
C GLU A 66 -1.35 6.54 -7.48
N TRP A 67 -1.96 5.37 -7.60
CA TRP A 67 -2.86 5.03 -8.69
C TRP A 67 -4.07 4.23 -8.22
N ILE A 68 -5.13 4.29 -9.02
CA ILE A 68 -6.29 3.40 -8.93
C ILE A 68 -6.52 2.69 -10.27
N TYR A 69 -7.12 1.51 -10.23
CA TYR A 69 -7.42 0.71 -11.40
C TYR A 69 -8.80 1.07 -11.94
N VAL A 70 -8.84 1.49 -13.20
CA VAL A 70 -10.06 1.98 -13.86
C VAL A 70 -10.21 1.31 -15.22
N PRO A 71 -11.43 1.26 -15.80
CA PRO A 71 -11.59 0.81 -17.19
C PRO A 71 -10.74 1.66 -18.14
N GLU A 72 -10.22 1.04 -19.20
CA GLU A 72 -9.43 1.74 -20.24
C GLU A 72 -10.15 2.98 -20.79
N GLY A 73 -9.38 4.04 -21.04
CA GLY A 73 -9.89 5.33 -21.52
C GLY A 73 -10.66 6.14 -20.47
N THR A 74 -10.72 5.68 -19.21
CA THR A 74 -11.29 6.47 -18.12
C THR A 74 -10.30 7.53 -17.63
N CYS A 75 -9.01 7.21 -17.57
CA CYS A 75 -8.02 8.11 -16.98
C CYS A 75 -7.85 9.40 -17.80
N GLU A 76 -7.94 9.31 -19.13
CA GLU A 76 -7.85 10.46 -20.04
C GLU A 76 -9.04 11.42 -19.91
N LYS A 77 -10.17 10.95 -19.37
CA LYS A 77 -11.37 11.78 -19.12
C LYS A 77 -11.30 12.56 -17.81
N ILE A 78 -10.28 12.30 -16.97
CA ILE A 78 -10.14 12.92 -15.65
C ILE A 78 -9.03 13.96 -15.72
N VAL A 79 -9.36 15.20 -15.32
CA VAL A 79 -8.38 16.28 -15.24
C VAL A 79 -7.25 15.88 -14.29
N GLY A 80 -6.00 15.94 -14.77
CA GLY A 80 -4.82 15.56 -14.01
C GLY A 80 -4.51 14.05 -14.00
N GLY A 81 -5.36 13.22 -14.60
CA GLY A 81 -5.15 11.78 -14.74
C GLY A 81 -3.94 11.45 -15.61
N LYS A 82 -3.12 10.49 -15.17
CA LYS A 82 -1.97 9.99 -15.94
C LYS A 82 -1.98 8.46 -15.98
N ILE A 83 -2.02 7.90 -17.18
CA ILE A 83 -1.90 6.44 -17.36
C ILE A 83 -0.50 6.00 -16.94
N LYS A 84 -0.41 5.10 -15.95
CA LYS A 84 0.86 4.57 -15.45
C LYS A 84 1.09 3.15 -15.97
N GLY A 85 2.15 2.97 -16.76
CA GLY A 85 2.54 1.66 -17.27
C GLY A 85 1.52 1.12 -18.25
N LYS A 86 1.50 1.65 -19.48
CA LYS A 86 0.87 0.94 -20.60
C LYS A 86 1.62 -0.38 -20.76
N GLY A 87 1.06 -1.47 -20.24
CA GLY A 87 1.36 -2.79 -20.77
C GLY A 87 0.99 -2.71 -22.24
N LYS A 88 1.97 -2.85 -23.13
CA LYS A 88 1.70 -3.03 -24.55
C LYS A 88 0.79 -4.25 -24.65
N GLY A 89 -0.49 -4.01 -24.90
CA GLY A 89 -1.37 -5.02 -25.44
C GLY A 89 -0.89 -5.35 -26.85
N ASN A 90 -0.08 -6.39 -26.95
CA ASN A 90 -0.21 -7.38 -28.01
C ASN A 90 0.09 -8.75 -27.39
#